data_AF-A0A847P5Y1-F1
#
_entry.id   AF-A0A847P5Y1-F1
#
_cell.length_a   1.000
_cell.length_b   1.000
_cell.length_c   1.000
_cell.angle_alpha   90.00
_cell.angle_beta   90.00
_cell.angle_gamma   90.00
#
_symmetry.space_group_name_H-M   'P 1'
#
loop_
_entity.id
_entity.type
_entity.pdbx_description
1 polymer ?
#
loop_
_entity_poly.entity_id
_entity_poly.type
_entity_poly.pdbx_seq_one_letter_code
_entity_poly.pdbx_strand_id
1 'polypeptide(L)'
;MIRTLALISTVTLSLTLSSAFAGEIFMSHKITTDSYKKDKKDGETEVRTSKQWFAGDKLRSDNGDESVLMLLDKDSIYNIDHKKKTYFGYQASTLGMPVETEAGGEQMPAMLSSMMGNMFKMEVTIEPTNETKKIGQWNCTKYNQTLKMMNVTTNTELWATEEVSIDKNLLDKFMASQFMTKSGMQDLAGKMLKEAEKIKGCVVYSKSVTTMGNKRTETIDEVTEIKEQAAPQETWAVPAKYKMKKPE
;
A
#
# COMPACT_ATOMS: atom_id res chain seq x y z
N MET A 1 22.86 31.39 -67.32
CA MET A 1 23.13 30.01 -66.85
C MET A 1 23.43 30.06 -65.35
N ILE A 2 22.82 29.15 -64.58
CA ILE A 2 23.27 28.48 -63.33
C ILE A 2 24.70 28.79 -62.82
N ARG A 3 25.05 28.81 -61.51
CA ARG A 3 24.42 28.39 -60.23
C ARG A 3 24.69 29.50 -59.15
N THR A 4 24.31 29.47 -57.86
CA THR A 4 23.67 28.51 -56.92
C THR A 4 22.99 29.29 -55.76
N LEU A 5 22.24 28.63 -54.87
CA LEU A 5 21.96 29.11 -53.49
C LEU A 5 22.82 28.33 -52.48
N ALA A 6 23.20 28.97 -51.37
CA ALA A 6 23.78 28.31 -50.20
C ALA A 6 22.73 28.14 -49.09
N LEU A 7 22.73 26.98 -48.43
CA LEU A 7 21.76 26.56 -47.41
C LEU A 7 22.52 25.90 -46.26
N ILE A 8 22.24 26.33 -45.02
CA ILE A 8 22.48 25.69 -43.70
C ILE A 8 21.67 26.60 -42.74
N SER A 9 20.44 26.27 -42.31
CA SER A 9 20.01 25.15 -41.46
C SER A 9 20.57 25.21 -40.04
N THR A 10 19.90 25.97 -39.18
CA THR A 10 20.14 25.99 -37.73
C THR A 10 19.40 24.81 -37.09
N VAL A 11 20.12 23.77 -36.70
CA VAL A 11 19.55 22.66 -35.92
C VAL A 11 19.44 23.09 -34.46
N THR A 12 18.24 23.50 -34.05
CA THR A 12 17.91 23.66 -32.63
C THR A 12 17.83 22.26 -32.02
N LEU A 13 18.88 21.86 -31.30
CA LEU A 13 18.93 20.57 -30.60
C LEU A 13 17.98 20.60 -29.38
N SER A 14 16.70 20.30 -29.62
CA SER A 14 15.71 20.08 -28.58
C SER A 14 16.07 18.83 -27.78
N LEU A 15 16.87 19.01 -26.72
CA LEU A 15 17.29 17.95 -25.82
C LEU A 15 16.11 17.50 -24.95
N THR A 16 15.22 16.66 -25.51
CA THR A 16 14.21 15.96 -24.73
C THR A 16 14.92 14.96 -23.84
N LEU A 17 15.13 15.34 -22.58
CA LEU A 17 15.73 14.48 -21.56
C LEU A 17 14.72 13.40 -21.16
N SER A 18 14.64 12.34 -21.95
CA SER A 18 13.93 11.11 -21.59
C SER A 18 14.76 10.34 -20.57
N SER A 19 14.69 10.74 -19.31
CA SER A 19 15.35 10.06 -18.18
C SER A 19 14.66 8.71 -17.91
N ALA A 20 15.20 7.66 -18.53
CA ALA A 20 14.77 6.28 -18.31
C ALA A 20 15.27 5.78 -16.93
N PHE A 21 14.42 5.96 -15.91
CA PHE A 21 14.29 5.25 -14.63
C PHE A 21 15.52 4.64 -13.94
N ALA A 22 15.89 5.25 -12.80
CA ALA A 22 16.27 4.56 -11.55
C ALA A 22 16.26 5.52 -10.33
N GLY A 23 15.34 6.49 -10.30
CA GLY A 23 15.25 7.48 -9.21
C GLY A 23 14.61 6.89 -7.95
N GLU A 24 15.12 7.26 -6.77
CA GLU A 24 14.40 7.02 -5.52
C GLU A 24 13.19 7.98 -5.45
N ILE A 25 12.03 7.46 -5.04
CA ILE A 25 10.77 8.20 -5.00
C ILE A 25 10.37 8.42 -3.54
N PHE A 26 10.06 9.68 -3.22
CA PHE A 26 9.34 10.07 -2.01
C PHE A 26 7.86 10.27 -2.33
N MET A 27 6.99 9.78 -1.46
CA MET A 27 5.55 10.02 -1.50
C MET A 27 5.04 10.44 -0.12
N SER A 28 4.16 11.44 -0.08
CA SER A 28 3.52 11.91 1.15
C SER A 28 2.01 11.77 1.05
N HIS A 29 1.39 11.18 2.06
CA HIS A 29 -0.04 10.94 2.16
C HIS A 29 -0.63 11.76 3.30
N LYS A 30 -1.79 12.37 3.07
CA LYS A 30 -2.69 12.83 4.13
C LYS A 30 -3.76 11.77 4.33
N ILE A 31 -3.81 11.21 5.53
CA ILE A 31 -4.79 10.19 5.90
C ILE A 31 -5.73 10.79 6.94
N THR A 32 -7.02 10.84 6.61
CA THR A 32 -8.10 11.33 7.47
C THR A 32 -8.98 10.14 7.85
N THR A 33 -9.29 9.97 9.13
CA THR A 33 -10.20 8.92 9.61
C THR A 33 -11.28 9.53 10.49
N ASP A 34 -12.52 9.44 10.04
CA ASP A 34 -13.72 9.88 10.76
C ASP A 34 -14.43 8.67 11.39
N SER A 35 -14.58 8.66 12.71
CA SER A 35 -15.29 7.63 13.47
C SER A 35 -16.52 8.22 14.16
N TYR A 36 -17.73 7.80 13.75
CA TYR A 36 -18.99 8.29 14.35
C TYR A 36 -20.03 7.17 14.51
N LYS A 37 -21.00 7.41 15.38
CA LYS A 37 -22.19 6.56 15.51
C LYS A 37 -23.14 6.90 14.37
N LYS A 38 -23.75 5.89 13.74
CA LYS A 38 -24.60 6.02 12.54
C LYS A 38 -25.69 7.10 12.67
N ASP A 39 -26.18 7.33 13.89
CA ASP A 39 -27.31 8.21 14.20
C ASP A 39 -26.90 9.53 14.90
N LYS A 40 -25.59 9.84 15.06
CA LYS A 40 -25.12 11.09 15.67
C LYS A 40 -23.86 11.63 14.98
N LYS A 41 -23.84 12.95 14.72
CA LYS A 41 -22.66 13.67 14.20
C LYS A 41 -21.55 13.91 15.23
N ASP A 42 -21.70 13.45 16.48
CA ASP A 42 -20.59 13.37 17.42
C ASP A 42 -19.67 12.20 17.02
N GLY A 43 -18.49 12.56 16.54
CA GLY A 43 -17.45 11.63 16.14
C GLY A 43 -16.06 12.24 16.31
N GLU A 44 -15.05 11.39 16.24
CA GLU A 44 -13.64 11.78 16.28
C GLU A 44 -13.09 11.77 14.85
N THR A 45 -12.45 12.88 14.47
CA THR A 45 -11.68 13.03 13.23
C THR A 45 -10.20 12.98 13.58
N GLU A 46 -9.49 11.95 13.12
CA GLU A 46 -8.04 11.86 13.20
C GLU A 46 -7.44 12.25 11.83
N VAL A 47 -6.43 13.12 11.83
CA VAL A 47 -5.63 13.43 10.63
C VAL A 47 -4.18 13.12 10.91
N ARG A 48 -3.58 12.25 10.10
CA ARG A 48 -2.17 11.87 10.15
C ARG A 48 -1.51 11.99 8.78
N THR A 49 -0.19 12.11 8.79
CA THR A 49 0.64 12.09 7.58
C THR A 49 1.41 10.79 7.52
N SER A 50 1.33 10.07 6.40
CA SER A 50 2.25 8.97 6.11
C SER A 50 3.30 9.45 5.11
N LYS A 51 4.53 8.99 5.29
CA LYS A 51 5.63 9.23 4.36
C LYS A 51 6.10 7.89 3.82
N GLN A 52 6.37 7.83 2.52
CA GLN A 52 6.85 6.63 1.87
C GLN A 52 8.09 6.95 1.03
N TRP A 53 9.03 6.01 1.04
CA TRP A 53 10.24 6.02 0.23
C TRP A 53 10.29 4.72 -0.56
N PHE A 54 10.59 4.80 -1.85
CA PHE A 54 10.72 3.67 -2.77
C PHE A 54 12.08 3.76 -3.48
N ALA A 55 12.85 2.67 -3.50
CA ALA A 55 14.17 2.62 -4.13
C ALA A 55 14.50 1.20 -4.60
N GLY A 56 14.13 0.87 -5.85
CA GLY A 56 14.29 -0.47 -6.41
C GLY A 56 13.56 -1.50 -5.57
N ASP A 57 14.30 -2.44 -4.99
CA ASP A 57 13.80 -3.52 -4.10
C ASP A 57 13.44 -3.07 -2.67
N LYS A 58 13.43 -1.76 -2.38
CA LYS A 58 13.29 -1.22 -1.03
C LYS A 58 12.10 -0.30 -0.90
N LEU A 59 11.35 -0.47 0.18
CA LEU A 59 10.27 0.43 0.59
C LEU A 59 10.38 0.75 2.07
N ARG A 60 10.13 2.00 2.43
CA ARG A 60 9.82 2.38 3.81
C ARG A 60 8.54 3.18 3.84
N SER A 61 7.64 2.86 4.77
CA SER A 61 6.48 3.67 5.09
C SER A 61 6.54 4.06 6.56
N ASP A 62 6.73 5.35 6.85
CA ASP A 62 6.63 5.93 8.19
C ASP A 62 5.19 6.46 8.41
N ASN A 63 4.58 6.12 9.55
CA ASN A 63 3.20 6.46 9.90
C ASN A 63 3.09 6.80 11.40
N GLY A 64 3.45 8.05 11.74
CA GLY A 64 3.48 8.50 13.14
C GLY A 64 4.56 7.75 13.95
N ASP A 65 4.13 7.02 14.98
CA ASP A 65 5.01 6.21 15.85
C ASP A 65 5.30 4.80 15.28
N GLU A 66 4.76 4.42 14.12
CA GLU A 66 4.97 3.12 13.49
C GLU A 66 5.64 3.24 12.12
N SER A 67 6.49 2.29 11.75
CA SER A 67 7.03 2.18 10.38
C SER A 67 7.10 0.74 9.88
N VAL A 68 6.90 0.58 8.57
CA VAL A 68 7.20 -0.65 7.83
C VAL A 68 8.45 -0.40 7.00
N LEU A 69 9.46 -1.26 7.13
CA LEU A 69 10.67 -1.26 6.31
C LEU A 69 10.77 -2.60 5.57
N MET A 70 10.74 -2.55 4.24
CA MET A 70 10.83 -3.68 3.32
C MET A 70 12.12 -3.61 2.52
N LEU A 71 12.87 -4.71 2.51
CA LEU A 71 14.15 -4.89 1.84
C LEU A 71 14.08 -6.23 1.10
N LEU A 72 13.54 -6.22 -0.13
CA LEU A 72 13.33 -7.45 -0.91
C LEU A 72 14.65 -8.09 -1.34
N ASP A 73 15.70 -7.28 -1.52
CA ASP A 73 17.09 -7.71 -1.73
C ASP A 73 17.64 -8.59 -0.59
N LYS A 74 17.03 -8.51 0.59
CA LYS A 74 17.39 -9.26 1.81
C LYS A 74 16.26 -10.18 2.30
N ASP A 75 15.25 -10.39 1.47
CA ASP A 75 14.00 -11.10 1.81
C ASP A 75 13.39 -10.67 3.16
N SER A 76 13.50 -9.38 3.54
CA SER A 76 13.25 -8.93 4.91
C SER A 76 12.18 -7.84 4.98
N ILE A 77 11.23 -8.00 5.90
CA ILE A 77 10.25 -6.97 6.25
C ILE A 77 10.28 -6.77 7.76
N TYR A 78 10.38 -5.52 8.20
CA TYR A 78 10.37 -5.12 9.59
C TYR A 78 9.16 -4.22 9.88
N ASN A 79 8.48 -4.51 10.98
CA ASN A 79 7.50 -3.62 11.59
C ASN A 79 8.16 -3.00 12.82
N ILE A 80 8.17 -1.68 12.88
CA ILE A 80 8.98 -0.87 13.79
C ILE A 80 8.04 0.00 14.62
N ASP A 81 8.13 -0.11 15.93
CA ASP A 81 7.42 0.72 16.91
C ASP A 81 8.42 1.72 17.52
N HIS A 82 8.32 2.98 17.12
CA HIS A 82 9.20 4.07 17.53
C HIS A 82 8.97 4.49 19.00
N LYS A 83 7.74 4.34 19.49
CA LYS A 83 7.35 4.67 20.87
C LYS A 83 7.93 3.68 21.88
N LYS A 84 7.82 2.38 21.60
CA LYS A 84 8.40 1.29 22.40
C LYS A 84 9.89 1.06 22.09
N LYS A 85 10.40 1.60 20.98
CA LYS A 85 11.75 1.36 20.43
C LYS A 85 12.00 -0.14 20.21
N THR A 86 11.02 -0.80 19.61
CA THR A 86 11.05 -2.22 19.31
C THR A 86 10.74 -2.47 17.85
N TYR A 87 11.16 -3.62 17.33
CA TYR A 87 10.77 -4.08 16.00
C TYR A 87 10.58 -5.59 16.01
N PHE A 88 9.81 -6.10 15.07
CA PHE A 88 9.82 -7.52 14.70
C PHE A 88 9.96 -7.63 13.19
N GLY A 89 10.37 -8.79 12.68
CA GLY A 89 10.51 -9.00 11.25
C GLY A 89 10.08 -10.39 10.79
N TYR A 90 9.78 -10.48 9.51
CA TYR A 90 9.40 -11.71 8.80
C TYR A 90 9.96 -11.69 7.38
N GLN A 91 9.96 -12.86 6.75
CA GLN A 91 10.52 -13.03 5.40
C GLN A 91 9.55 -12.52 4.33
N ALA A 92 10.03 -11.76 3.35
CA ALA A 92 9.19 -11.20 2.29
C ALA A 92 8.66 -12.27 1.31
N SER A 93 9.29 -13.44 1.28
CA SER A 93 8.90 -14.67 0.58
C SER A 93 7.70 -15.37 1.23
N THR A 94 7.44 -15.13 2.51
CA THR A 94 6.27 -15.68 3.22
C THR A 94 4.99 -14.85 3.00
N LEU A 95 5.07 -13.70 2.33
CA LEU A 95 3.91 -12.91 1.95
C LEU A 95 3.08 -13.64 0.88
N GLY A 96 1.79 -13.79 1.11
CA GLY A 96 0.85 -14.39 0.16
C GLY A 96 0.95 -15.92 0.03
N MET A 97 1.89 -16.55 0.73
CA MET A 97 1.91 -18.00 0.90
C MET A 97 0.75 -18.43 1.82
N PRO A 98 0.00 -19.48 1.48
CA PRO A 98 -0.91 -20.12 2.43
C PRO A 98 -0.10 -20.58 3.65
N VAL A 99 -0.67 -20.46 4.85
CA VAL A 99 -0.07 -21.13 6.00
C VAL A 99 -0.35 -22.61 5.86
N GLU A 100 0.71 -23.42 5.72
CA GLU A 100 0.61 -24.86 5.93
C GLU A 100 0.34 -25.12 7.42
N THR A 101 -0.93 -24.96 7.82
CA THR A 101 -1.40 -25.59 9.04
C THR A 101 -1.44 -27.08 8.77
N GLU A 102 -0.37 -27.78 9.13
CA GLU A 102 -0.46 -29.22 9.33
C GLU A 102 -1.65 -29.46 10.27
N ALA A 103 -2.70 -30.08 9.75
CA ALA A 103 -3.88 -30.47 10.52
C ALA A 103 -3.53 -31.70 11.37
N GLY A 104 -2.56 -31.53 12.26
CA GLY A 104 -2.00 -32.55 13.12
C GLY A 104 -2.95 -32.95 14.23
N GLY A 105 -3.88 -33.84 13.91
CA GLY A 105 -4.30 -34.96 14.77
C GLY A 105 -5.02 -34.70 16.11
N GLU A 106 -5.04 -33.48 16.64
CA GLU A 106 -5.64 -33.17 17.95
C GLU A 106 -6.90 -32.31 17.83
N GLN A 107 -7.84 -32.50 18.76
CA GLN A 107 -9.14 -31.83 18.74
C GLN A 107 -9.00 -30.32 18.98
N MET A 108 -8.94 -29.58 17.87
CA MET A 108 -8.95 -28.12 17.86
C MET A 108 -10.16 -27.58 18.65
N PRO A 109 -9.96 -26.69 19.64
CA PRO A 109 -11.05 -26.11 20.42
C PRO A 109 -12.12 -25.49 19.53
N ALA A 110 -13.40 -25.65 19.87
CA ALA A 110 -14.53 -25.19 19.05
C ALA A 110 -14.47 -23.69 18.70
N MET A 111 -13.88 -22.87 19.59
CA MET A 111 -13.59 -21.46 19.34
C MET A 111 -12.67 -21.27 18.12
N LEU A 112 -11.58 -22.03 18.04
CA LEU A 112 -10.58 -21.95 16.96
C LEU A 112 -11.14 -22.53 15.64
N SER A 113 -11.94 -23.59 15.72
CA SER A 113 -12.72 -24.10 14.57
C SER A 113 -13.71 -23.06 14.04
N SER A 114 -14.42 -22.33 14.91
CA SER A 114 -15.32 -21.25 14.49
C SER A 114 -14.58 -20.06 13.88
N MET A 115 -13.34 -19.79 14.32
CA MET A 115 -12.50 -18.71 13.83
C MET A 115 -11.97 -19.05 12.43
N MET A 116 -11.49 -20.27 12.21
CA MET A 116 -11.14 -20.83 10.90
C MET A 116 -12.34 -20.82 9.95
N GLY A 117 -13.50 -21.32 10.39
CA GLY A 117 -14.75 -21.33 9.60
C GLY A 117 -15.25 -19.94 9.18
N ASN A 118 -14.85 -18.88 9.91
CA ASN A 118 -15.12 -17.50 9.55
C ASN A 118 -14.04 -16.87 8.66
N MET A 119 -12.77 -17.31 8.73
CA MET A 119 -11.74 -16.95 7.74
C MET A 119 -12.13 -17.43 6.33
N PHE A 120 -12.75 -18.61 6.21
CA PHE A 120 -13.24 -19.13 4.94
C PHE A 120 -14.30 -18.25 4.25
N LYS A 121 -14.93 -17.31 4.98
CA LYS A 121 -15.95 -16.38 4.45
C LYS A 121 -15.38 -15.01 4.04
N MET A 122 -14.05 -14.88 3.94
CA MET A 122 -13.40 -13.66 3.47
C MET A 122 -13.32 -13.61 1.95
N GLU A 123 -13.93 -12.58 1.37
CA GLU A 123 -13.99 -12.29 -0.07
C GLU A 123 -13.46 -10.86 -0.30
N VAL A 124 -12.55 -10.72 -1.26
CA VAL A 124 -12.09 -9.44 -1.78
C VAL A 124 -12.36 -9.43 -3.28
N THR A 125 -12.89 -8.32 -3.78
CA THR A 125 -13.18 -8.11 -5.20
C THR A 125 -12.74 -6.70 -5.57
N ILE A 126 -11.94 -6.56 -6.62
CA ILE A 126 -11.62 -5.30 -7.28
C ILE A 126 -12.27 -5.30 -8.67
N GLU A 127 -13.03 -4.24 -8.94
CA GLU A 127 -13.73 -4.01 -10.20
C GLU A 127 -13.18 -2.75 -10.88
N PRO A 128 -12.56 -2.84 -12.07
CA PRO A 128 -12.19 -1.67 -12.85
C PRO A 128 -13.43 -0.96 -13.38
N THR A 129 -13.35 0.37 -13.49
CA THR A 129 -14.42 1.19 -14.08
C THR A 129 -13.91 1.98 -15.27
N ASN A 130 -14.83 2.58 -16.02
CA ASN A 130 -14.51 3.56 -17.07
C ASN A 130 -14.54 5.01 -16.55
N GLU A 131 -14.70 5.23 -15.23
CA GLU A 131 -14.69 6.57 -14.64
C GLU A 131 -13.25 7.09 -14.55
N THR A 132 -13.01 8.25 -15.18
CA THR A 132 -11.73 8.97 -15.13
C THR A 132 -11.89 10.33 -14.47
N LYS A 133 -10.89 10.74 -13.68
CA LYS A 133 -10.88 12.03 -12.97
C LYS A 133 -9.45 12.49 -12.77
N LYS A 134 -9.24 13.81 -12.76
CA LYS A 134 -7.98 14.40 -12.32
C LYS A 134 -7.98 14.56 -10.80
N ILE A 135 -6.96 14.01 -10.13
CA ILE A 135 -6.73 14.16 -8.68
C ILE A 135 -5.37 14.81 -8.51
N GLY A 136 -5.34 15.98 -7.85
CA GLY A 136 -4.15 16.84 -7.85
C GLY A 136 -3.67 17.13 -9.28
N GLN A 137 -2.48 16.64 -9.61
CA GLN A 137 -1.89 16.77 -10.95
C GLN A 137 -2.11 15.56 -11.87
N TRP A 138 -2.52 14.41 -11.34
CA TRP A 138 -2.53 13.12 -12.03
C TRP A 138 -3.88 12.79 -12.69
N ASN A 139 -3.85 12.25 -13.90
CA ASN A 139 -5.03 11.62 -14.49
C ASN A 139 -5.20 10.23 -13.88
N CYS A 140 -6.39 9.96 -13.35
CA CYS A 140 -6.67 8.74 -12.60
C CYS A 140 -7.87 7.98 -13.17
N THR A 141 -7.82 6.66 -13.10
CA THR A 141 -8.94 5.75 -13.36
C THR A 141 -9.45 5.18 -12.03
N LYS A 142 -10.77 5.08 -11.89
CA LYS A 142 -11.41 4.56 -10.68
C LYS A 142 -11.55 3.04 -10.70
N TYR A 143 -11.35 2.45 -9.53
CA TYR A 143 -11.63 1.05 -9.22
C TYR A 143 -12.52 0.99 -7.98
N ASN A 144 -13.45 0.05 -7.95
CA ASN A 144 -14.25 -0.23 -6.77
C ASN A 144 -13.71 -1.50 -6.11
N GLN A 145 -13.24 -1.40 -4.87
CA GLN A 145 -12.86 -2.55 -4.06
C GLN A 145 -13.99 -2.85 -3.07
N THR A 146 -14.42 -4.10 -3.02
CA THR A 146 -15.30 -4.63 -1.97
C THR A 146 -14.52 -5.65 -1.15
N LEU A 147 -14.46 -5.45 0.17
CA LEU A 147 -13.94 -6.43 1.12
C LEU A 147 -15.09 -6.88 2.03
N LYS A 148 -15.45 -8.16 1.94
CA LYS A 148 -16.41 -8.81 2.85
C LYS A 148 -15.64 -9.70 3.82
N MET A 149 -15.87 -9.48 5.11
CA MET A 149 -15.24 -10.22 6.19
C MET A 149 -16.26 -10.45 7.29
N MET A 150 -16.61 -11.72 7.54
CA MET A 150 -17.67 -12.08 8.48
C MET A 150 -18.98 -11.34 8.13
N ASN A 151 -19.52 -10.54 9.06
CA ASN A 151 -20.73 -9.72 8.86
C ASN A 151 -20.40 -8.25 8.54
N VAL A 152 -19.15 -7.92 8.19
CA VAL A 152 -18.71 -6.57 7.84
C VAL A 152 -18.44 -6.51 6.34
N THR A 153 -19.04 -5.51 5.67
CA THR A 153 -18.67 -5.13 4.30
C THR A 153 -17.98 -3.77 4.36
N THR A 154 -16.82 -3.68 3.73
CA THR A 154 -16.09 -2.45 3.48
C THR A 154 -16.09 -2.19 1.99
N ASN A 155 -16.58 -1.02 1.60
CA ASN A 155 -16.49 -0.55 0.22
C ASN A 155 -15.39 0.52 0.17
N THR A 156 -14.47 0.38 -0.77
CA THR A 156 -13.36 1.31 -0.97
C THR A 156 -13.35 1.78 -2.42
N GLU A 157 -13.56 3.08 -2.60
CA GLU A 157 -13.29 3.77 -3.85
C GLU A 157 -11.78 3.98 -3.96
N LEU A 158 -11.17 3.53 -5.06
CA LEU A 158 -9.74 3.66 -5.34
C LEU A 158 -9.58 4.46 -6.63
N TRP A 159 -8.60 5.37 -6.68
CA TRP A 159 -8.21 6.08 -7.89
C TRP A 159 -6.71 5.89 -8.11
N ALA A 160 -6.35 5.28 -9.25
CA ALA A 160 -4.97 4.98 -9.59
C ALA A 160 -4.52 5.69 -10.88
N THR A 161 -3.24 6.01 -10.96
CA THR A 161 -2.61 6.66 -12.11
C THR A 161 -1.43 5.85 -12.64
N GLU A 162 -1.34 5.72 -13.95
CA GLU A 162 -0.21 5.10 -14.66
C GLU A 162 0.95 6.11 -14.89
N GLU A 163 0.79 7.38 -14.47
CA GLU A 163 1.81 8.42 -14.58
C GLU A 163 2.96 8.28 -13.57
N VAL A 164 2.82 7.39 -12.58
CA VAL A 164 3.80 7.16 -11.51
C VAL A 164 4.32 5.73 -11.64
N SER A 165 5.60 5.58 -11.97
CA SER A 165 6.25 4.26 -12.07
C SER A 165 6.92 3.91 -10.74
N ILE A 166 6.36 2.91 -10.06
CA ILE A 166 6.95 2.23 -8.89
C ILE A 166 6.94 0.74 -9.21
N ASP A 167 7.93 -0.01 -8.72
CA ASP A 167 7.95 -1.46 -8.90
C ASP A 167 6.65 -2.11 -8.36
N LYS A 168 5.97 -2.88 -9.23
CA LYS A 168 4.68 -3.46 -8.89
C LYS A 168 4.80 -4.52 -7.80
N ASN A 169 5.84 -5.35 -7.83
CA ASN A 169 6.06 -6.41 -6.84
C ASN A 169 6.35 -5.80 -5.45
N LEU A 170 7.04 -4.66 -5.38
CA LEU A 170 7.22 -3.87 -4.16
C LEU A 170 5.89 -3.32 -3.61
N LEU A 171 5.06 -2.71 -4.47
CA LEU A 171 3.72 -2.22 -4.07
C LEU A 171 2.81 -3.36 -3.60
N ASP A 172 2.75 -4.45 -4.37
CA ASP A 172 1.98 -5.65 -4.09
C ASP A 172 2.36 -6.23 -2.72
N LYS A 173 3.65 -6.50 -2.50
CA LYS A 173 4.16 -6.99 -1.22
C LYS A 173 3.91 -6.02 -0.07
N PHE A 174 4.04 -4.71 -0.30
CA PHE A 174 3.73 -3.73 0.72
C PHE A 174 2.24 -3.72 1.11
N MET A 175 1.32 -3.78 0.14
CA MET A 175 -0.10 -3.94 0.42
C MET A 175 -0.37 -5.21 1.23
N ALA A 176 0.20 -6.36 0.82
CA ALA A 176 0.07 -7.63 1.55
C ALA A 176 0.59 -7.54 2.99
N SER A 177 1.73 -6.86 3.22
CA SER A 177 2.37 -6.75 4.53
C SER A 177 1.47 -6.12 5.61
N GLN A 178 0.54 -5.23 5.22
CA GLN A 178 -0.43 -4.58 6.13
C GLN A 178 -1.43 -5.55 6.78
N PHE A 179 -1.60 -6.75 6.21
CA PHE A 179 -2.54 -7.77 6.70
C PHE A 179 -1.84 -8.84 7.54
N MET A 180 -0.53 -9.04 7.36
CA MET A 180 0.26 -10.05 8.07
C MET A 180 0.42 -9.79 9.57
N THR A 181 0.25 -8.54 10.02
CA THR A 181 0.30 -8.16 11.44
C THR A 181 -0.95 -8.60 12.23
N LYS A 182 -1.93 -9.22 11.57
CA LYS A 182 -3.19 -9.67 12.15
C LYS A 182 -3.28 -11.19 12.02
N SER A 183 -3.40 -11.89 13.16
CA SER A 183 -3.49 -13.35 13.18
C SER A 183 -4.66 -13.88 12.35
N GLY A 184 -4.43 -14.92 11.55
CA GLY A 184 -5.43 -15.54 10.67
C GLY A 184 -5.69 -14.81 9.34
N MET A 185 -4.81 -13.91 8.91
CA MET A 185 -5.04 -13.05 7.73
C MET A 185 -4.06 -13.30 6.56
N GLN A 186 -3.17 -14.29 6.66
CA GLN A 186 -2.22 -14.63 5.58
C GLN A 186 -2.93 -15.02 4.26
N ASP A 187 -3.95 -15.87 4.31
CA ASP A 187 -4.73 -16.27 3.13
C ASP A 187 -5.45 -15.09 2.45
N LEU A 188 -5.83 -14.06 3.24
CA LEU A 188 -6.40 -12.84 2.68
C LEU A 188 -5.34 -12.03 1.90
N ALA A 189 -4.10 -11.99 2.38
CA ALA A 189 -3.02 -11.31 1.68
C ALA A 189 -2.81 -11.90 0.28
N GLY A 190 -2.80 -13.24 0.14
CA GLY A 190 -2.73 -13.92 -1.16
C GLY A 190 -3.90 -13.61 -2.10
N LYS A 191 -5.14 -13.63 -1.59
CA LYS A 191 -6.34 -13.25 -2.36
C LYS A 191 -6.30 -11.78 -2.80
N MET A 192 -5.87 -10.89 -1.91
CA MET A 192 -5.81 -9.44 -2.18
C MET A 192 -4.73 -9.11 -3.19
N LEU A 193 -3.54 -9.74 -3.12
CA LEU A 193 -2.48 -9.62 -4.12
C LEU A 193 -3.02 -9.91 -5.53
N LYS A 194 -3.71 -11.04 -5.69
CA LYS A 194 -4.32 -11.46 -6.96
C LYS A 194 -5.37 -10.47 -7.48
N GLU A 195 -6.20 -9.91 -6.60
CA GLU A 195 -7.19 -8.92 -7.01
C GLU A 195 -6.55 -7.55 -7.33
N ALA A 196 -5.45 -7.19 -6.66
CA ALA A 196 -4.71 -5.96 -6.89
C ALA A 196 -4.01 -5.93 -8.27
N GLU A 197 -3.75 -7.09 -8.90
CA GLU A 197 -3.30 -7.17 -10.30
C GLU A 197 -4.23 -6.46 -11.30
N LYS A 198 -5.50 -6.25 -10.94
CA LYS A 198 -6.47 -5.52 -11.77
C LYS A 198 -6.24 -4.00 -11.76
N ILE A 199 -5.60 -3.47 -10.72
CA ILE A 199 -5.26 -2.05 -10.60
C ILE A 199 -4.06 -1.76 -11.50
N LYS A 200 -4.18 -0.73 -12.34
CA LYS A 200 -3.07 -0.23 -13.15
C LYS A 200 -2.44 0.99 -12.50
N GLY A 201 -1.12 1.00 -12.44
CA GLY A 201 -0.34 2.09 -11.85
C GLY A 201 -0.49 2.19 -10.33
N CYS A 202 -0.22 3.38 -9.79
CA CYS A 202 -0.20 3.64 -8.36
C CYS A 202 -1.53 4.25 -7.88
N VAL A 203 -2.10 3.74 -6.78
CA VAL A 203 -3.26 4.36 -6.11
C VAL A 203 -2.81 5.68 -5.47
N VAL A 204 -3.37 6.80 -5.92
CA VAL A 204 -3.07 8.16 -5.39
C VAL A 204 -4.20 8.73 -4.53
N TYR A 205 -5.36 8.09 -4.52
CA TYR A 205 -6.44 8.39 -3.60
C TYR A 205 -7.24 7.12 -3.28
N SER A 206 -7.61 6.94 -2.02
CA SER A 206 -8.64 5.98 -1.62
C SER A 206 -9.64 6.60 -0.65
N LYS A 207 -10.89 6.14 -0.74
CA LYS A 207 -11.95 6.43 0.22
C LYS A 207 -12.62 5.13 0.64
N SER A 208 -12.33 4.69 1.86
CA SER A 208 -12.87 3.48 2.45
C SER A 208 -14.00 3.79 3.42
N VAL A 209 -15.09 3.02 3.35
CA VAL A 209 -16.22 3.12 4.26
C VAL A 209 -16.49 1.75 4.86
N THR A 210 -16.25 1.61 6.16
CA THR A 210 -16.55 0.40 6.94
C THR A 210 -17.71 0.68 7.89
N THR A 211 -18.71 -0.20 7.90
CA THR A 211 -19.80 -0.17 8.89
C THR A 211 -19.77 -1.43 9.74
N MET A 212 -19.72 -1.28 11.07
CA MET A 212 -19.70 -2.38 12.02
C MET A 212 -20.71 -2.10 13.13
N GLY A 213 -21.86 -2.78 13.08
CA GLY A 213 -23.01 -2.46 13.92
C GLY A 213 -23.43 -0.99 13.76
N ASN A 214 -23.46 -0.25 14.86
CA ASN A 214 -23.84 1.17 14.87
C ASN A 214 -22.65 2.13 14.68
N LYS A 215 -21.41 1.64 14.48
CA LYS A 215 -20.23 2.47 14.16
C LYS A 215 -20.04 2.53 12.64
N ARG A 216 -19.92 3.74 12.10
CA ARG A 216 -19.38 3.99 10.75
C ARG A 216 -17.98 4.57 10.90
N THR A 217 -17.04 4.03 10.13
CA THR A 217 -15.69 4.59 9.99
C THR A 217 -15.49 4.93 8.53
N GLU A 218 -15.07 6.16 8.24
CA GLU A 218 -14.68 6.62 6.91
C GLU A 218 -13.19 6.95 6.96
N THR A 219 -12.40 6.37 6.07
CA THR A 219 -10.97 6.66 5.95
C THR A 219 -10.69 7.14 4.53
N ILE A 220 -10.08 8.32 4.43
CA ILE A 220 -9.60 8.90 3.17
C ILE A 220 -8.07 8.91 3.23
N ASP A 221 -7.42 8.33 2.23
CA ASP A 221 -5.99 8.42 1.99
C ASP A 221 -5.79 9.21 0.69
N GLU A 222 -5.07 10.32 0.74
CA GLU A 222 -4.81 11.21 -0.39
C GLU A 222 -3.30 11.45 -0.51
N VAL A 223 -2.71 11.10 -1.67
CA VAL A 223 -1.34 11.46 -1.99
C VAL A 223 -1.26 12.96 -2.23
N THR A 224 -0.52 13.64 -1.35
CA THR A 224 -0.31 15.09 -1.36
C THR A 224 0.95 15.52 -2.10
N GLU A 225 1.93 14.62 -2.23
CA GLU A 225 3.20 14.91 -2.87
C GLU A 225 3.84 13.63 -3.41
N ILE A 226 4.43 13.70 -4.59
CA ILE A 226 5.37 12.70 -5.15
C ILE A 226 6.59 13.47 -5.65
N LYS A 227 7.79 13.01 -5.30
CA LYS A 227 9.08 13.61 -5.72
C LYS A 227 10.09 12.53 -6.03
N GLU A 228 10.83 12.68 -7.12
CA GLU A 228 12.10 11.98 -7.30
C GLU A 228 13.18 12.69 -6.46
N GLN A 229 13.70 12.01 -5.44
CA GLN A 229 14.78 12.49 -4.58
C GLN A 229 15.41 11.33 -3.81
N ALA A 230 16.72 11.38 -3.59
CA ALA A 230 17.42 10.38 -2.78
C ALA A 230 16.89 10.36 -1.33
N ALA A 231 16.63 9.17 -0.81
CA ALA A 231 16.25 8.97 0.57
C ALA A 231 17.45 9.26 1.50
N PRO A 232 17.21 9.79 2.71
CA PRO A 232 18.22 9.83 3.76
C PRO A 232 18.83 8.45 3.98
N GLN A 233 20.15 8.36 4.22
CA GLN A 233 20.87 7.10 4.36
C GLN A 233 20.26 6.15 5.42
N GLU A 234 19.72 6.72 6.51
CA GLU A 234 19.07 6.01 7.62
C GLU A 234 17.67 5.47 7.29
N THR A 235 17.10 5.79 6.12
CA THR A 235 15.80 5.28 5.67
C THR A 235 15.80 3.76 5.60
N TRP A 236 16.89 3.17 5.10
CA TRP A 236 17.00 1.75 4.77
C TRP A 236 17.50 0.87 5.94
N ALA A 237 17.45 1.37 7.18
CA ALA A 237 17.90 0.68 8.37
C ALA A 237 16.87 0.72 9.51
N VAL A 238 16.80 -0.35 10.29
CA VAL A 238 16.16 -0.32 11.62
C VAL A 238 17.06 0.51 12.55
N PRO A 239 16.55 1.49 13.31
CA PRO A 239 17.40 2.33 14.15
C PRO A 239 18.17 1.51 15.20
N ALA A 240 19.50 1.64 15.24
CA ALA A 240 20.41 0.75 15.99
C ALA A 240 20.15 0.60 17.50
N LYS A 241 19.34 1.48 18.12
CA LYS A 241 18.98 1.43 19.54
C LYS A 241 17.71 0.60 19.81
N TYR A 242 17.08 0.03 18.79
CA TYR A 242 15.78 -0.64 18.91
C TYR A 242 15.96 -2.13 19.19
N LYS A 243 15.03 -2.71 19.95
CA LYS A 243 15.13 -4.12 20.38
C LYS A 243 14.22 -5.00 19.53
N MET A 244 14.75 -6.12 19.05
CA MET A 244 13.94 -7.15 18.42
C MET A 244 12.95 -7.75 19.44
N LYS A 245 11.69 -7.86 19.06
CA LYS A 245 10.66 -8.67 19.72
C LYS A 245 10.29 -9.83 18.80
N LYS A 246 9.80 -10.92 19.40
CA LYS A 246 9.03 -11.93 18.65
C LYS A 246 7.63 -11.35 18.34
N PRO A 247 6.96 -11.78 17.27
CA PRO A 247 5.51 -11.59 17.12
C PRO A 247 4.79 -12.14 18.37
N GLU A 248 3.75 -11.44 18.80
CA GLU A 248 2.82 -11.88 19.86
C GLU A 248 1.65 -12.67 19.24
#